data_AF-A0A3N4JPF6-F1
#
_entry.id   AF-A0A3N4JPF6-F1
#
_cell.length_a   1.000
_cell.length_b   1.000
_cell.length_c   1.000
_cell.angle_alpha   90.00
_cell.angle_beta   90.00
_cell.angle_gamma   90.00
#
_symmetry.space_group_name_H-M   'P 1'
#
loop_
_entity.id
_entity.type
_entity.pdbx_description
1 polymer ?
#
loop_
_entity_poly.entity_id
_entity_poly.type
_entity_poly.pdbx_seq_one_letter_code
_entity_poly.pdbx_strand_id
1 'polypeptide(L)'
;MITKFESYAKHLRIAERIGQFHHCGEVPSGSEAYNKPKVLGTVGRHAIKDVWEDNLSHKVVEHLDSEKVAWTSIDVVCISYVEESFRPVILWIGVQLESLSIEDGTKVARSCQEILVQSGIINVDVEIRESLVTPLEGPKLLVPTFSSDPTVDARNPLTPTLGLPISGKLAPCSEGTGGFFYRRRRRQDDNKTFEHKSPSAPRHEVILPGNAAFRKFLESIQVEIRGKALMIPYLERRIAKVKDVAGDAAEKERKKAGDALAEVKEAMGALNTFYGDVSTRWASPDRRVLGHVVYSPPIEFGFGTEQYTQDFAVIEIDLSKIDGTNFEGNIIDLGTKIQPDLFTRMVVHQTRTLSYPDASSK
;
A
#
# COMPACT_ATOMS: atom_id res chain seq x y z
N MET A 1 12.02 -11.32 -19.06
CA MET A 1 11.64 -11.18 -17.64
C MET A 1 10.11 -11.17 -17.63
N ILE A 2 9.48 -12.33 -17.47
CA ILE A 2 8.03 -12.50 -17.67
C ILE A 2 7.32 -12.11 -16.36
N THR A 3 6.88 -10.86 -16.27
CA THR A 3 6.05 -10.39 -15.16
C THR A 3 4.60 -10.64 -15.53
N LYS A 4 4.02 -11.69 -14.95
CA LYS A 4 2.62 -12.09 -15.16
C LYS A 4 1.74 -11.13 -14.34
N PHE A 5 1.16 -10.12 -14.96
CA PHE A 5 0.19 -9.23 -14.32
C PHE A 5 -1.22 -9.81 -14.49
N GLU A 6 -1.80 -10.31 -13.40
CA GLU A 6 -3.24 -10.57 -13.32
C GLU A 6 -3.96 -9.26 -12.97
N SER A 7 -4.57 -8.63 -13.98
CA SER A 7 -5.36 -7.40 -13.81
C SER A 7 -6.78 -7.76 -13.36
N TYR A 8 -7.14 -7.41 -12.12
CA TYR A 8 -8.52 -7.41 -11.64
C TYR A 8 -9.21 -6.11 -12.06
N ALA A 9 -9.95 -6.17 -13.16
CA ALA A 9 -10.80 -5.09 -13.66
C ALA A 9 -12.10 -4.96 -12.84
N LYS A 10 -12.14 -4.03 -11.88
CA LYS A 10 -13.40 -3.48 -11.36
C LYS A 10 -13.48 -2.01 -11.78
N HIS A 11 -14.49 -1.71 -12.61
CA HIS A 11 -14.79 -0.43 -13.28
C HIS A 11 -13.97 -0.15 -14.55
N LEU A 12 -14.24 -0.92 -15.62
CA LEU A 12 -14.01 -0.43 -16.98
C LEU A 12 -15.27 0.29 -17.49
N ARG A 13 -15.12 1.55 -17.92
CA ARG A 13 -15.89 2.06 -19.06
C ARG A 13 -15.09 1.70 -20.30
N ILE A 14 -15.62 0.82 -21.14
CA ILE A 14 -15.02 0.43 -22.42
C ILE A 14 -15.51 1.47 -23.44
N ALA A 15 -14.60 2.28 -24.00
CA ALA A 15 -14.92 3.07 -25.18
C ALA A 15 -14.89 2.13 -26.41
N GLU A 16 -15.92 2.25 -27.25
CA GLU A 16 -16.25 1.29 -28.29
C GLU A 16 -15.36 1.34 -29.56
N ARG A 17 -15.44 0.20 -30.25
CA ARG A 17 -14.92 -0.15 -31.58
C ARG A 17 -15.28 0.90 -32.64
N ILE A 18 -14.30 1.43 -33.37
CA ILE A 18 -14.56 2.33 -34.51
C ILE A 18 -15.08 1.51 -35.70
N GLY A 19 -16.39 1.34 -35.76
CA GLY A 19 -17.15 0.93 -36.94
C GLY A 19 -18.34 1.88 -37.08
N GLN A 20 -18.42 2.58 -38.21
CA GLN A 20 -19.41 3.63 -38.51
C GLN A 20 -20.84 3.27 -38.05
N PHE A 21 -21.37 4.02 -37.07
CA PHE A 21 -22.80 4.24 -36.91
C PHE A 21 -23.07 5.68 -36.44
N HIS A 22 -23.97 6.34 -37.15
CA HIS A 22 -24.48 7.67 -36.84
C HIS A 22 -25.48 7.58 -35.68
N HIS A 23 -25.19 8.24 -34.54
CA HIS A 23 -26.10 9.08 -33.74
C HIS A 23 -25.57 9.25 -32.32
N CYS A 24 -25.64 10.49 -31.82
CA CYS A 24 -25.46 10.84 -30.43
C CYS A 24 -26.61 10.21 -29.62
N GLY A 25 -26.34 9.43 -28.57
CA GLY A 25 -27.36 8.57 -27.95
C GLY A 25 -27.34 8.57 -26.43
N GLU A 26 -28.55 8.75 -25.87
CA GLU A 26 -28.95 8.63 -24.47
C GLU A 26 -28.58 7.26 -23.84
N VAL A 27 -28.66 7.18 -22.50
CA VAL A 27 -28.40 5.95 -21.73
C VAL A 27 -29.33 4.82 -22.20
N PRO A 28 -28.82 3.67 -22.69
CA PRO A 28 -29.65 2.59 -23.20
C PRO A 28 -30.48 1.94 -22.09
N SER A 29 -31.80 1.89 -22.26
CA SER A 29 -32.76 1.32 -21.29
C SER A 29 -33.39 -0.01 -21.74
N GLY A 30 -32.87 -0.63 -22.82
CA GLY A 30 -33.33 -1.91 -23.40
C GLY A 30 -32.37 -3.08 -23.19
N SER A 31 -32.51 -4.16 -23.97
CA SER A 31 -31.61 -5.35 -23.93
C SER A 31 -30.14 -5.01 -24.25
N GLU A 32 -29.89 -3.83 -24.81
CA GLU A 32 -28.57 -3.23 -25.05
C GLU A 32 -27.83 -2.86 -23.73
N ALA A 33 -28.53 -2.82 -22.59
CA ALA A 33 -27.94 -2.56 -21.27
C ALA A 33 -27.18 -3.75 -20.66
N TYR A 34 -27.30 -4.95 -21.23
CA TYR A 34 -26.58 -6.14 -20.77
C TYR A 34 -25.24 -6.25 -21.49
N ASN A 35 -24.19 -5.66 -20.91
CA ASN A 35 -22.81 -5.83 -21.36
C ASN A 35 -22.47 -7.32 -21.43
N LYS A 36 -22.21 -7.84 -22.63
CA LYS A 36 -21.69 -9.20 -22.80
C LYS A 36 -20.31 -9.28 -22.13
N PRO A 37 -20.05 -10.25 -21.23
CA PRO A 37 -18.78 -10.36 -20.56
C PRO A 37 -17.66 -10.68 -21.57
N LYS A 38 -16.57 -9.93 -21.49
CA LYS A 38 -15.31 -10.21 -22.20
C LYS A 38 -14.37 -11.00 -21.30
N VAL A 39 -13.56 -11.87 -21.88
CA VAL A 39 -12.51 -12.65 -21.22
C VAL A 39 -11.14 -12.29 -21.78
N LEU A 40 -10.16 -12.20 -20.89
CA LEU A 40 -8.74 -12.08 -21.25
C LEU A 40 -8.14 -13.48 -21.39
N GLY A 41 -7.38 -13.68 -22.47
CA GLY A 41 -6.68 -14.91 -22.76
C GLY A 41 -5.23 -14.65 -23.15
N THR A 42 -4.39 -15.67 -22.96
CA THR A 42 -3.01 -15.66 -23.44
C THR A 42 -2.97 -15.79 -24.96
N VAL A 43 -2.02 -15.11 -25.60
CA VAL A 43 -1.77 -15.26 -27.03
C VAL A 43 -1.21 -16.65 -27.33
N GLY A 44 -1.94 -17.40 -28.17
CA GLY A 44 -1.63 -18.76 -28.59
C GLY A 44 -0.48 -18.83 -29.59
N ARG A 45 -0.66 -19.55 -30.71
CA ARG A 45 0.30 -19.52 -31.83
C ARG A 45 0.04 -18.24 -32.65
N HIS A 46 0.98 -17.31 -32.62
CA HIS A 46 0.86 -16.03 -33.32
C HIS A 46 2.24 -15.45 -33.62
N ALA A 47 2.43 -14.91 -34.83
CA ALA A 47 3.72 -14.38 -35.30
C ALA A 47 4.27 -13.27 -34.40
N ILE A 48 3.41 -12.49 -33.75
CA ILE A 48 3.83 -11.44 -32.81
C ILE A 48 4.72 -11.97 -31.68
N LYS A 49 4.52 -13.22 -31.22
CA LYS A 49 5.30 -13.78 -30.10
C LYS A 49 6.76 -13.96 -30.44
N ASP A 50 7.06 -14.19 -31.72
CA ASP A 50 8.41 -14.44 -32.20
C ASP A 50 9.19 -13.13 -32.37
N VAL A 51 8.49 -11.99 -32.50
CA VAL A 51 9.11 -10.68 -32.77
C VAL A 51 8.94 -9.65 -31.64
N TRP A 52 8.04 -9.92 -30.68
CA TRP A 52 7.67 -8.99 -29.62
C TRP A 52 8.87 -8.61 -28.74
N GLU A 53 9.52 -9.61 -28.12
CA GLU A 53 10.65 -9.39 -27.20
C GLU A 53 11.94 -8.98 -27.93
N ASP A 54 12.07 -9.28 -29.22
CA ASP A 54 13.30 -9.05 -29.97
C ASP A 54 13.48 -7.59 -30.39
N ASN A 55 12.44 -6.97 -30.95
CA ASN A 55 12.53 -5.60 -31.50
C ASN A 55 11.20 -4.85 -31.53
N LEU A 56 10.08 -5.56 -31.68
CA LEU A 56 8.80 -4.90 -31.90
C LEU A 56 8.32 -4.12 -30.66
N SER A 57 8.49 -4.68 -29.47
CA SER A 57 8.15 -3.98 -28.21
C SER A 57 8.94 -2.68 -28.05
N HIS A 58 10.24 -2.70 -28.34
CA HIS A 58 11.10 -1.51 -28.28
C HIS A 58 10.64 -0.40 -29.23
N LYS A 59 10.28 -0.74 -30.48
CA LYS A 59 9.75 0.23 -31.45
C LYS A 59 8.45 0.89 -30.99
N VAL A 60 7.55 0.10 -30.39
CA VAL A 60 6.29 0.63 -29.85
C VAL A 60 6.56 1.57 -28.68
N VAL A 61 7.44 1.18 -27.75
CA VAL A 61 7.83 2.02 -26.60
C VAL A 61 8.48 3.33 -27.07
N GLU A 62 9.47 3.25 -27.96
CA GLU A 62 10.15 4.44 -28.50
C GLU A 62 9.18 5.39 -29.21
N HIS A 63 8.21 4.84 -29.94
CA HIS A 63 7.17 5.63 -30.56
C HIS A 63 6.27 6.33 -29.54
N LEU A 64 5.77 5.62 -28.53
CA LEU A 64 4.93 6.21 -27.46
C LEU A 64 5.68 7.30 -26.70
N ASP A 65 6.97 7.10 -26.43
CA ASP A 65 7.84 8.08 -25.79
C ASP A 65 8.05 9.32 -26.68
N SER A 66 8.23 9.12 -27.99
CA SER A 66 8.40 10.21 -28.96
C SER A 66 7.16 11.09 -29.09
N GLU A 67 5.97 10.47 -29.02
CA GLU A 67 4.66 11.14 -29.01
C GLU A 67 4.32 11.71 -27.62
N LYS A 68 5.20 11.55 -26.62
CA LYS A 68 5.03 12.01 -25.23
C LYS A 68 3.75 11.47 -24.59
N VAL A 69 3.37 10.24 -24.93
CA VAL A 69 2.22 9.57 -24.32
C VAL A 69 2.60 9.15 -22.91
N ALA A 70 1.79 9.54 -21.92
CA ALA A 70 1.93 9.07 -20.55
C ALA A 70 1.43 7.62 -20.39
N TRP A 71 2.09 6.69 -21.08
CA TRP A 71 1.75 5.27 -21.05
C TRP A 71 2.17 4.62 -19.73
N THR A 72 1.41 3.63 -19.29
CA THR A 72 1.60 2.96 -18.00
C THR A 72 1.81 1.45 -18.15
N SER A 73 1.19 0.81 -19.15
CA SER A 73 1.41 -0.61 -19.45
C SER A 73 1.25 -0.90 -20.94
N ILE A 74 1.88 -1.97 -21.42
CA ILE A 74 1.73 -2.45 -22.78
C ILE A 74 1.59 -3.97 -22.69
N ASP A 75 0.44 -4.49 -23.07
CA ASP A 75 0.10 -5.90 -22.94
C ASP A 75 -0.28 -6.45 -24.32
N VAL A 76 0.23 -7.64 -24.69
CA VAL A 76 -0.26 -8.36 -25.87
C VAL A 76 -1.17 -9.48 -25.41
N VAL A 77 -2.47 -9.32 -25.62
CA VAL A 77 -3.50 -10.19 -25.04
C VAL A 77 -4.51 -10.63 -26.10
N CYS A 78 -5.25 -11.69 -25.79
CA CYS A 78 -6.45 -12.04 -26.54
C CYS A 78 -7.67 -11.57 -25.76
N ILE A 79 -8.53 -10.76 -26.38
CA ILE A 79 -9.78 -10.31 -25.76
C ILE A 79 -10.95 -10.78 -26.62
N SER A 80 -11.83 -11.59 -26.06
CA SER A 80 -13.04 -12.07 -26.76
C SER A 80 -14.25 -12.02 -25.85
N TYR A 81 -15.44 -12.11 -26.41
CA TYR A 81 -16.63 -12.40 -25.61
C TYR A 81 -16.59 -13.86 -25.13
N VAL A 82 -17.21 -14.15 -23.97
CA VAL A 82 -17.25 -15.51 -23.38
C VAL A 82 -17.78 -16.56 -24.36
N GLU A 83 -18.73 -16.18 -25.21
CA GLU A 83 -19.42 -17.07 -26.15
C GLU A 83 -18.72 -17.16 -27.52
N GLU A 84 -17.66 -16.39 -27.75
CA GLU A 84 -16.96 -16.35 -29.04
C GLU A 84 -15.76 -17.30 -29.07
N SER A 85 -15.66 -18.07 -30.17
CA SER A 85 -14.54 -18.99 -30.43
C SER A 85 -13.32 -18.26 -30.99
N PHE A 86 -13.52 -17.15 -31.69
CA PHE A 86 -12.44 -16.31 -32.20
C PHE A 86 -11.96 -15.35 -31.13
N ARG A 87 -10.64 -15.28 -30.94
CA ARG A 87 -10.02 -14.36 -29.97
C ARG A 87 -9.02 -13.47 -30.69
N PRO A 88 -9.39 -12.24 -31.08
CA PRO A 88 -8.45 -11.32 -31.70
C PRO A 88 -7.28 -11.07 -30.76
N VAL A 89 -6.09 -10.94 -31.34
CA VAL A 89 -4.91 -10.50 -30.60
C VAL A 89 -4.94 -8.99 -30.58
N ILE A 90 -4.76 -8.42 -29.40
CA ILE A 90 -4.84 -6.99 -29.15
C ILE A 90 -3.54 -6.54 -28.48
N LEU A 91 -2.91 -5.53 -29.06
CA LEU A 91 -1.93 -4.71 -28.39
C LEU A 91 -2.68 -3.70 -27.53
N TRP A 92 -2.68 -3.96 -26.22
CA TRP A 92 -3.47 -3.23 -25.25
C TRP A 92 -2.57 -2.26 -24.48
N ILE A 93 -2.74 -0.97 -24.75
CA ILE A 93 -1.89 0.10 -24.20
C ILE A 93 -2.65 0.79 -23.07
N GLY A 94 -2.09 0.76 -21.88
CA GLY A 94 -2.54 1.53 -20.73
C GLY A 94 -1.97 2.93 -20.73
N VAL A 95 -2.78 3.95 -20.48
CA VAL A 95 -2.37 5.35 -20.32
C VAL A 95 -2.87 5.93 -19.01
N GLN A 96 -2.21 6.95 -18.48
CA GLN A 96 -2.65 7.63 -17.27
C GLN A 96 -4.05 8.24 -17.43
N LEU A 97 -4.83 8.28 -16.35
CA LEU A 97 -6.17 8.88 -16.34
C LEU A 97 -6.10 10.34 -16.80
N GLU A 98 -7.02 10.73 -17.69
CA GLU A 98 -7.18 12.09 -18.22
C GLU A 98 -5.93 12.63 -18.93
N SER A 99 -4.94 11.78 -19.24
CA SER A 99 -3.67 12.21 -19.84
C SER A 99 -3.68 12.26 -21.36
N LEU A 100 -4.67 11.64 -22.01
CA LEU A 100 -4.72 11.50 -23.46
C LEU A 100 -6.13 11.78 -23.99
N SER A 101 -6.24 12.72 -24.92
CA SER A 101 -7.51 13.03 -25.60
C SER A 101 -7.94 11.87 -26.52
N ILE A 102 -9.22 11.82 -26.88
CA ILE A 102 -9.74 10.80 -27.81
C ILE A 102 -9.07 10.97 -29.19
N GLU A 103 -8.90 12.21 -29.63
CA GLU A 103 -8.31 12.54 -30.93
C GLU A 103 -6.85 12.10 -30.99
N ASP A 104 -6.06 12.39 -29.95
CA ASP A 104 -4.64 12.02 -29.91
C ASP A 104 -4.48 10.53 -29.64
N GLY A 105 -5.32 9.92 -28.80
CA GLY A 105 -5.37 8.48 -28.61
C GLY A 105 -5.66 7.73 -29.91
N THR A 106 -6.58 8.24 -30.74
CA THR A 106 -6.86 7.64 -32.05
C THR A 106 -5.67 7.72 -32.99
N LYS A 107 -4.90 8.82 -32.97
CA LYS A 107 -3.67 8.96 -33.77
C LYS A 107 -2.60 7.98 -33.30
N VAL A 108 -2.35 7.94 -31.99
CA VAL A 108 -1.36 7.04 -31.37
C VAL A 108 -1.68 5.58 -31.67
N ALA A 109 -2.94 5.16 -31.51
CA ALA A 109 -3.37 3.80 -31.81
C ALA A 109 -3.11 3.43 -33.28
N ARG A 110 -3.40 4.35 -34.21
CA ARG A 110 -3.14 4.16 -35.65
C ARG A 110 -1.64 4.07 -35.95
N SER A 111 -0.82 4.94 -35.37
CA SER A 111 0.62 4.91 -35.59
C SER A 111 1.27 3.65 -34.99
N CYS A 112 0.79 3.17 -33.84
CA CYS A 112 1.16 1.87 -33.31
C CYS A 112 0.75 0.71 -34.25
N GLN A 113 -0.45 0.79 -34.83
CA GLN A 113 -0.91 -0.20 -35.82
C GLN A 113 0.01 -0.22 -37.05
N GLU A 114 0.46 0.94 -37.53
CA GLU A 114 1.40 1.05 -38.65
C GLU A 114 2.75 0.38 -38.33
N ILE A 115 3.25 0.52 -37.10
CA ILE A 115 4.49 -0.15 -36.64
C ILE A 115 4.34 -1.68 -36.69
N LEU A 116 3.18 -2.21 -36.25
CA LEU A 116 2.88 -3.64 -36.32
C LEU A 116 2.88 -4.12 -37.77
N VAL A 117 2.19 -3.41 -38.66
CA VAL A 117 2.09 -3.74 -40.09
C VAL A 117 3.46 -3.69 -40.77
N GLN A 118 4.27 -2.66 -40.52
CA GLN A 118 5.63 -2.54 -41.04
C GLN A 118 6.56 -3.67 -40.57
N SER A 119 6.25 -4.27 -39.43
CA SER A 119 6.96 -5.42 -38.88
C SER A 119 6.38 -6.77 -39.32
N GLY A 120 5.46 -6.77 -40.30
CA GLY A 120 4.82 -7.97 -40.85
C GLY A 120 3.69 -8.53 -40.00
N ILE A 121 3.23 -7.81 -38.97
CA ILE A 121 2.15 -8.22 -38.08
C ILE A 121 0.87 -7.49 -38.45
N ILE A 122 0.00 -8.17 -39.20
CA ILE A 122 -1.20 -7.56 -39.81
C ILE A 122 -2.51 -7.93 -39.10
N ASN A 123 -2.48 -8.87 -38.15
CA ASN A 123 -3.64 -9.48 -37.52
C ASN A 123 -3.67 -9.24 -36.01
N VAL A 124 -3.32 -8.01 -35.61
CA VAL A 124 -3.35 -7.51 -34.24
C VAL A 124 -4.05 -6.16 -34.25
N ASP A 125 -5.04 -5.99 -33.39
CA ASP A 125 -5.71 -4.71 -33.18
C ASP A 125 -4.97 -3.90 -32.10
N VAL A 126 -5.03 -2.57 -32.15
CA VAL A 126 -4.50 -1.70 -31.08
C VAL A 126 -5.66 -1.07 -30.32
N GLU A 127 -5.68 -1.28 -29.00
CA GLU A 127 -6.65 -0.65 -28.10
C GLU A 127 -5.92 0.16 -27.02
N ILE A 128 -6.40 1.38 -26.77
CA ILE A 128 -5.93 2.22 -25.67
C ILE A 128 -6.97 2.21 -24.56
N ARG A 129 -6.51 2.04 -23.31
CA ARG A 129 -7.32 2.17 -22.11
C ARG A 129 -6.69 3.13 -21.13
N GLU A 130 -7.51 3.85 -20.39
CA GLU A 130 -7.00 4.48 -19.19
C GLU A 130 -6.70 3.41 -18.13
N SER A 131 -5.56 3.54 -17.46
CA SER A 131 -5.14 2.61 -16.43
C SER A 131 -4.24 3.26 -15.40
N LEU A 132 -4.46 2.88 -14.14
CA LEU A 132 -3.59 3.21 -13.03
C LEU A 132 -2.75 1.97 -12.69
N VAL A 133 -1.45 2.00 -13.02
CA VAL A 133 -0.54 0.95 -12.57
C VAL A 133 -0.26 1.16 -11.09
N THR A 134 -0.71 0.22 -10.27
CA THR A 134 -0.29 0.13 -8.88
C THR A 134 0.74 -1.00 -8.79
N PRO A 135 1.93 -0.74 -8.22
CA PRO A 135 2.90 -1.80 -7.96
C PRO A 135 2.22 -2.96 -7.21
N LEU A 136 2.46 -4.19 -7.67
CA LEU A 136 2.04 -5.41 -6.95
C LEU A 136 2.75 -5.51 -5.60
N GLU A 137 3.95 -4.94 -5.51
CA GLU A 137 4.61 -4.61 -4.26
C GLU A 137 3.75 -3.59 -3.52
N GLY A 138 2.97 -4.04 -2.55
CA GLY A 138 2.29 -3.11 -1.66
C GLY A 138 3.25 -2.12 -1.01
N PRO A 139 2.76 -1.04 -0.41
CA PRO A 139 3.60 0.07 0.07
C PRO A 139 4.72 -0.38 1.01
N LYS A 140 5.87 0.29 0.92
CA LYS A 140 6.97 0.19 1.89
C LYS A 140 6.49 0.66 3.26
N LEU A 141 7.14 0.17 4.33
CA LEU A 141 6.95 0.75 5.65
C LEU A 141 7.37 2.21 5.64
N LEU A 142 6.62 3.02 6.37
CA LEU A 142 6.87 4.45 6.47
C LEU A 142 8.15 4.68 7.27
N VAL A 143 8.90 5.71 6.90
CA VAL A 143 10.02 6.18 7.72
C VAL A 143 9.44 6.82 9.00
N PRO A 144 10.00 6.52 10.19
CA PRO A 144 9.76 7.34 11.37
C PRO A 144 9.98 8.81 11.05
N THR A 145 9.18 9.70 11.63
CA THR A 145 9.23 11.14 11.31
C THR A 145 9.45 11.96 12.58
N PHE A 146 9.73 13.25 12.42
CA PHE A 146 9.96 14.16 13.53
C PHE A 146 8.66 14.46 14.29
N SER A 147 8.77 14.81 15.57
CA SER A 147 7.63 15.18 16.41
C SER A 147 6.86 16.42 15.93
N SER A 148 7.45 17.20 15.02
CA SER A 148 6.78 18.34 14.36
C SER A 148 5.82 17.91 13.25
N ASP A 149 5.96 16.70 12.71
CA ASP A 149 5.04 16.17 11.71
C ASP A 149 3.68 15.88 12.40
N PRO A 150 2.58 16.50 11.95
CA PRO A 150 1.28 16.30 12.59
C PRO A 150 0.73 14.87 12.55
N THR A 151 1.35 14.00 11.73
CA THR A 151 0.94 12.60 11.53
C THR A 151 1.84 11.61 12.28
N VAL A 152 2.85 12.08 13.02
CA VAL A 152 3.87 11.24 13.68
C VAL A 152 3.27 10.09 14.50
N ASP A 153 2.31 10.36 15.37
CA ASP A 153 1.67 9.33 16.21
C ASP A 153 0.83 8.35 15.40
N ALA A 154 0.17 8.85 14.35
CA ALA A 154 -0.67 8.06 13.46
C ALA A 154 0.15 7.15 12.52
N ARG A 155 1.44 7.43 12.29
CA ARG A 155 2.29 6.61 11.41
C ARG A 155 2.80 5.34 12.06
N ASN A 156 2.96 5.34 13.38
CA ASN A 156 3.68 4.32 14.13
C ASN A 156 3.26 2.86 13.78
N PRO A 157 1.97 2.52 13.58
CA PRO A 157 1.58 1.15 13.19
C PRO A 157 2.08 0.69 11.81
N LEU A 158 2.63 1.60 10.99
CA LEU A 158 3.11 1.37 9.63
C LEU A 158 4.61 1.68 9.47
N THR A 159 5.34 1.99 10.54
CA THR A 159 6.80 2.21 10.54
C THR A 159 7.53 0.94 11.01
N PRO A 160 8.84 0.75 10.74
CA PRO A 160 9.58 -0.43 11.21
C PRO A 160 9.98 -0.34 12.71
N THR A 161 9.26 0.42 13.51
CA THR A 161 9.46 0.51 14.96
C THR A 161 9.05 -0.81 15.62
N LEU A 162 9.57 -1.10 16.81
CA LEU A 162 9.16 -2.28 17.57
C LEU A 162 7.69 -2.17 17.97
N GLY A 163 6.97 -3.30 18.01
CA GLY A 163 5.56 -3.30 18.37
C GLY A 163 4.61 -3.39 17.17
N LEU A 164 5.10 -3.78 16.00
CA LEU A 164 4.31 -3.91 14.77
C LEU A 164 3.10 -4.85 14.98
N PRO A 165 1.86 -4.43 14.68
CA PRO A 165 0.72 -5.33 14.73
C PRO A 165 0.76 -6.30 13.53
N ILE A 166 1.14 -7.55 13.74
CA ILE A 166 1.26 -8.55 12.66
C ILE A 166 0.16 -9.61 12.75
N SER A 167 -0.14 -10.25 11.63
CA SER A 167 -1.10 -11.35 11.60
C SER A 167 -0.78 -12.32 10.47
N GLY A 168 -1.16 -13.59 10.60
CA GLY A 168 -1.11 -14.52 9.48
C GLY A 168 -2.16 -14.13 8.43
N LYS A 169 -1.81 -14.11 7.14
CA LYS A 169 -2.72 -13.69 6.06
C LYS A 169 -4.01 -14.51 6.01
N LEU A 170 -3.91 -15.81 6.29
CA LEU A 170 -5.05 -16.75 6.32
C LEU A 170 -5.87 -16.66 7.61
N ALA A 171 -5.34 -16.04 8.66
CA ALA A 171 -6.01 -15.82 9.94
C ALA A 171 -5.91 -14.34 10.36
N PRO A 172 -6.40 -13.39 9.52
CA PRO A 172 -6.13 -11.95 9.66
C PRO A 172 -6.83 -11.29 10.86
N CYS A 173 -7.52 -12.08 11.68
CA CYS A 173 -8.18 -11.68 12.92
C CYS A 173 -7.42 -12.14 14.17
N SER A 174 -6.35 -12.93 14.02
CA SER A 174 -5.46 -13.34 15.11
C SER A 174 -4.19 -12.49 15.04
N GLU A 175 -4.02 -11.60 16.01
CA GLU A 175 -2.98 -10.58 15.98
C GLU A 175 -1.85 -10.96 16.94
N GLY A 176 -0.62 -10.80 16.45
CA GLY A 176 0.59 -10.86 17.24
C GLY A 176 1.35 -9.54 17.13
N THR A 177 2.51 -9.49 17.79
CA THR A 177 3.35 -8.29 17.79
C THR A 177 4.71 -8.63 17.20
N GLY A 178 5.13 -7.86 16.19
CA GLY A 178 6.46 -7.91 15.64
C GLY A 178 7.47 -7.46 16.68
N GLY A 179 8.38 -8.37 17.02
CA GLY A 179 9.49 -8.13 17.94
C GLY A 179 10.71 -7.57 17.23
N PHE A 180 11.89 -8.05 17.62
CA PHE A 180 13.16 -7.55 17.12
C PHE A 180 13.47 -7.98 15.69
N PHE A 181 14.00 -7.05 14.92
CA PHE A 181 14.69 -7.32 13.68
C PHE A 181 16.11 -7.78 13.98
N TYR A 182 16.52 -8.90 13.40
CA TYR A 182 17.89 -9.37 13.49
C TYR A 182 18.35 -9.93 12.15
N ARG A 183 19.64 -9.78 11.87
CA ARG A 183 20.24 -10.36 10.66
C ARG A 183 20.78 -11.75 10.99
N ARG A 184 20.20 -12.77 10.37
CA ARG A 184 20.67 -14.15 10.54
C ARG A 184 22.09 -14.30 10.00
N ARG A 185 23.05 -14.70 10.85
CA ARG A 185 24.32 -15.30 10.40
C ARG A 185 24.04 -16.79 10.18
N ARG A 186 24.34 -17.31 8.99
CA ARG A 186 24.04 -18.70 8.62
C ARG A 186 24.60 -19.67 9.66
N ARG A 187 23.71 -20.32 10.42
CA ARG A 187 23.96 -21.60 11.08
C ARG A 187 22.82 -22.55 10.72
N GLN A 188 23.22 -23.78 10.44
CA GLN A 188 22.37 -24.90 10.07
C GLN A 188 22.21 -25.71 11.34
N ASP A 189 21.09 -25.52 12.03
CA ASP A 189 20.74 -26.34 13.19
C ASP A 189 19.54 -27.21 12.81
N ASP A 190 19.70 -28.52 12.99
CA ASP A 190 18.69 -29.54 12.76
C ASP A 190 17.62 -29.47 13.86
N ASN A 191 16.57 -28.67 13.67
CA ASN A 191 15.44 -28.64 14.60
C ASN A 191 14.16 -29.15 13.94
N LYS A 192 13.44 -30.05 14.62
CA LYS A 192 12.21 -30.74 14.13
C LYS A 192 10.94 -29.87 14.21
N THR A 193 11.08 -28.57 13.98
CA THR A 193 10.04 -27.52 13.98
C THR A 193 9.48 -27.28 12.57
N PHE A 194 8.42 -26.45 12.42
CA PHE A 194 8.07 -25.94 11.09
C PHE A 194 9.26 -25.16 10.55
N GLU A 195 10.00 -25.81 9.67
CA GLU A 195 11.02 -25.22 8.82
C GLU A 195 10.45 -25.22 7.42
N HIS A 196 10.49 -24.07 6.76
CA HIS A 196 10.20 -24.03 5.33
C HIS A 196 11.35 -24.73 4.57
N LYS A 197 11.23 -26.04 4.36
CA LYS A 197 12.29 -26.89 3.80
C LYS A 197 12.40 -26.85 2.27
N SER A 198 11.41 -26.30 1.56
CA SER A 198 11.36 -26.33 0.09
C SER A 198 10.67 -25.11 -0.54
N PRO A 199 11.26 -24.48 -1.59
CA PRO A 199 10.67 -23.34 -2.32
C PRO A 199 9.29 -23.59 -2.94
N SER A 200 8.88 -24.86 -3.08
CA SER A 200 7.61 -25.30 -3.67
C SER A 200 6.45 -25.40 -2.68
N ALA A 201 6.69 -25.27 -1.37
CA ALA A 201 5.63 -25.31 -0.38
C ALA A 201 4.92 -23.95 -0.28
N PRO A 202 3.60 -23.92 -0.03
CA PRO A 202 2.89 -22.66 0.23
C PRO A 202 3.52 -21.91 1.41
N ARG A 203 3.88 -20.64 1.19
CA ARG A 203 4.42 -19.78 2.24
C ARG A 203 3.31 -19.37 3.21
N HIS A 204 3.60 -19.40 4.51
CA HIS A 204 2.72 -18.81 5.51
C HIS A 204 2.98 -17.30 5.56
N GLU A 205 2.26 -16.56 4.73
CA GLU A 205 2.42 -15.12 4.60
C GLU A 205 1.97 -14.39 5.88
N VAL A 206 2.72 -13.36 6.25
CA VAL A 206 2.43 -12.47 7.37
C VAL A 206 2.05 -11.10 6.81
N ILE A 207 0.96 -10.53 7.31
CA ILE A 207 0.47 -9.19 6.95
C ILE A 207 0.62 -8.20 8.09
N LEU A 208 0.73 -6.92 7.74
CA LEU A 208 0.83 -5.77 8.63
C LEU A 208 -0.09 -4.63 8.17
N PRO A 209 -1.06 -4.18 8.99
CA PRO A 209 -1.68 -4.93 10.10
C PRO A 209 -2.59 -6.06 9.62
N GLY A 210 -3.11 -6.85 10.57
CA GLY A 210 -4.31 -7.69 10.36
C GLY A 210 -5.55 -6.87 9.98
N ASN A 211 -6.64 -7.52 9.57
CA ASN A 211 -7.85 -6.80 9.11
C ASN A 211 -8.56 -6.05 10.23
N ALA A 212 -8.62 -6.63 11.43
CA ALA A 212 -9.24 -5.98 12.58
C ALA A 212 -8.39 -4.80 13.07
N ALA A 213 -7.09 -4.99 13.25
CA ALA A 213 -6.13 -3.93 13.58
C ALA A 213 -6.15 -2.80 12.56
N PHE A 214 -6.19 -3.10 11.26
CA PHE A 214 -6.24 -2.07 10.22
C PHE A 214 -7.51 -1.22 10.29
N ARG A 215 -8.67 -1.83 10.56
CA ARG A 215 -9.91 -1.06 10.77
C ARG A 215 -9.82 -0.17 12.01
N LYS A 216 -9.39 -0.72 13.15
CA LYS A 216 -9.18 0.04 14.39
C LYS A 216 -8.18 1.17 14.20
N PHE A 217 -7.15 0.93 13.40
CA PHE A 217 -6.16 1.93 13.05
C PHE A 217 -6.77 3.08 12.25
N LEU A 218 -7.53 2.79 11.19
CA LEU A 218 -8.26 3.82 10.44
C LEU A 218 -9.24 4.61 11.32
N GLU A 219 -9.97 3.93 12.20
CA GLU A 219 -10.86 4.55 13.19
C GLU A 219 -10.10 5.49 14.13
N SER A 220 -8.90 5.12 14.58
CA SER A 220 -8.07 5.96 15.44
C SER A 220 -7.67 7.28 14.76
N ILE A 221 -7.30 7.25 13.48
CA ILE A 221 -6.99 8.46 12.70
C ILE A 221 -8.25 9.35 12.58
N GLN A 222 -9.42 8.75 12.31
CA GLN A 222 -10.68 9.50 12.26
C GLN A 222 -11.03 10.15 13.60
N VAL A 223 -10.79 9.48 14.71
CA VAL A 223 -10.99 10.04 16.06
C VAL A 223 -10.08 11.26 16.27
N GLU A 224 -8.82 11.19 15.84
CA GLU A 224 -7.89 12.32 15.92
C GLU A 224 -8.36 13.49 15.04
N ILE A 225 -8.77 13.24 13.78
CA ILE A 225 -9.33 14.25 12.89
C ILE A 225 -10.55 14.94 13.53
N ARG A 226 -11.48 14.17 14.09
CA ARG A 226 -12.66 14.72 14.80
C ARG A 226 -12.24 15.57 15.99
N GLY A 227 -11.24 15.13 16.76
CA GLY A 227 -10.66 15.90 17.86
C GLY A 227 -10.15 17.26 17.39
N LYS A 228 -9.39 17.31 16.28
CA LYS A 228 -8.92 18.57 15.68
C LYS A 228 -10.08 19.44 15.21
N ALA A 229 -11.08 18.85 14.55
CA ALA A 229 -12.27 19.58 14.08
C ALA A 229 -13.06 20.24 15.22
N LEU A 230 -13.11 19.63 16.41
CA LEU A 230 -13.73 20.21 17.60
C LEU A 230 -12.90 21.37 18.19
N MET A 231 -11.58 21.33 18.05
CA MET A 231 -10.67 22.37 18.56
C MET A 231 -10.74 23.67 17.75
N ILE A 232 -10.97 23.60 16.44
CA ILE A 232 -11.09 24.77 15.56
C ILE A 232 -12.11 25.81 16.08
N PRO A 233 -13.40 25.48 16.25
CA PRO A 233 -14.40 26.45 16.73
C PRO A 233 -14.13 26.90 18.16
N TYR A 234 -13.46 26.08 18.98
CA TYR A 234 -13.03 26.51 20.32
C TYR A 234 -11.98 27.62 20.25
N LEU A 235 -10.96 27.49 19.40
CA LEU A 235 -9.92 28.48 19.21
C LEU A 235 -10.44 29.75 18.53
N GLU A 236 -11.33 29.61 17.55
CA GLU A 236 -12.00 30.77 16.90
C GLU A 236 -12.82 31.58 17.92
N ARG A 237 -13.52 30.92 18.85
CA ARG A 237 -14.21 31.61 19.95
C ARG A 237 -13.25 32.31 20.90
N ARG A 238 -12.07 31.75 21.19
CA ARG A 238 -11.06 32.42 22.02
C ARG A 238 -10.57 33.70 21.37
N ILE A 239 -10.29 33.66 20.07
CA ILE A 239 -9.88 34.84 19.28
C ILE A 239 -11.01 35.90 19.27
N ALA A 240 -12.25 35.47 19.03
CA ALA A 240 -13.40 36.38 18.97
C ALA A 240 -13.66 37.12 20.30
N LYS A 241 -13.48 36.45 21.45
CA LYS A 241 -13.67 37.05 22.78
C LYS A 241 -12.76 38.24 23.08
N VAL A 242 -11.58 38.29 22.45
CA VAL A 242 -10.57 39.33 22.69
C VAL A 242 -10.40 40.26 21.49
N LYS A 243 -11.30 40.23 20.50
CA LYS A 243 -11.17 41.00 19.26
C LYS A 243 -11.09 42.51 19.51
N ASP A 244 -11.98 43.04 20.33
CA ASP A 244 -12.09 44.48 20.61
C ASP A 244 -11.49 44.86 21.98
N VAL A 245 -10.70 43.95 22.57
CA VAL A 245 -10.01 44.19 23.84
C VAL A 245 -8.59 44.69 23.54
N ALA A 246 -8.27 45.87 24.07
CA ALA A 246 -6.93 46.45 24.01
C ALA A 246 -6.06 45.98 25.18
N GLY A 247 -4.73 45.98 24.98
CA GLY A 247 -3.74 45.67 26.00
C GLY A 247 -2.96 44.38 25.74
N ASP A 248 -1.79 44.29 26.37
CA ASP A 248 -0.79 43.23 26.12
C ASP A 248 -1.32 41.81 26.35
N ALA A 249 -2.21 41.65 27.33
CA ALA A 249 -2.83 40.36 27.64
C ALA A 249 -3.74 39.86 26.50
N ALA A 250 -4.52 40.75 25.90
CA ALA A 250 -5.39 40.42 24.77
C ALA A 250 -4.57 40.10 23.52
N GLU A 251 -3.48 40.84 23.28
CA GLU A 251 -2.57 40.58 22.17
C GLU A 251 -1.87 39.22 22.30
N LYS A 252 -1.38 38.89 23.50
CA LYS A 252 -0.77 37.59 23.79
C LYS A 252 -1.74 36.44 23.58
N GLU A 253 -3.01 36.60 23.98
CA GLU A 253 -4.06 35.61 23.77
C GLU A 253 -4.43 35.47 22.29
N ARG A 254 -4.56 36.57 21.53
CA ARG A 254 -4.77 36.55 20.08
C ARG A 254 -3.67 35.78 19.37
N LYS A 255 -2.41 36.08 19.66
CA LYS A 255 -1.26 35.39 19.08
C LYS A 255 -1.28 33.90 19.43
N LYS A 256 -1.37 33.55 20.72
CA LYS A 256 -1.35 32.14 21.16
C LYS A 256 -2.50 31.32 20.58
N ALA A 257 -3.72 31.86 20.56
CA ALA A 257 -4.87 31.17 20.00
C ALA A 257 -4.81 31.11 18.46
N GLY A 258 -4.26 32.14 17.81
CA GLY A 258 -4.02 32.19 16.36
C GLY A 258 -2.99 31.15 15.91
N ASP A 259 -1.83 31.09 16.57
CA ASP A 259 -0.78 30.11 16.30
C ASP A 259 -1.32 28.67 16.46
N ALA A 260 -2.02 28.40 17.57
CA ALA A 260 -2.65 27.11 17.80
C ALA A 260 -3.75 26.77 16.77
N LEU A 261 -4.49 27.77 16.27
CA LEU A 261 -5.53 27.55 15.25
C LEU A 261 -4.89 27.18 13.91
N ALA A 262 -3.78 27.82 13.54
CA ALA A 262 -3.02 27.48 12.35
C ALA A 262 -2.48 26.04 12.44
N GLU A 263 -1.84 25.69 13.56
CA GLU A 263 -1.30 24.35 13.81
C GLU A 263 -2.39 23.26 13.75
N VAL A 264 -3.55 23.49 14.38
CA VAL A 264 -4.67 22.53 14.35
C VAL A 264 -5.23 22.36 12.94
N LYS A 265 -5.32 23.45 12.15
CA LYS A 265 -5.80 23.39 10.76
C LYS A 265 -4.82 22.64 9.86
N GLU A 266 -3.53 22.90 10.01
CA GLU A 266 -2.46 22.16 9.31
C GLU A 266 -2.51 20.68 9.67
N ALA A 267 -2.56 20.35 10.95
CA ALA A 267 -2.63 18.98 11.44
C ALA A 267 -3.86 18.24 10.92
N MET A 268 -5.03 18.89 10.91
CA MET A 268 -6.25 18.32 10.35
C MET A 268 -6.11 18.04 8.85
N GLY A 269 -5.49 18.96 8.09
CA GLY A 269 -5.21 18.75 6.66
C GLY A 269 -4.28 17.55 6.44
N ALA A 270 -3.15 17.50 7.16
CA ALA A 270 -2.18 16.42 7.06
C ALA A 270 -2.78 15.05 7.43
N LEU A 271 -3.58 14.97 8.51
CA LEU A 271 -4.25 13.74 8.92
C LEU A 271 -5.31 13.27 7.91
N ASN A 272 -6.04 14.18 7.27
CA ASN A 272 -7.00 13.81 6.22
C ASN A 272 -6.29 13.24 4.98
N THR A 273 -5.20 13.87 4.55
CA THR A 273 -4.36 13.36 3.46
C THR A 273 -3.80 11.98 3.82
N PHE A 274 -3.24 11.84 5.02
CA PHE A 274 -2.70 10.58 5.51
C PHE A 274 -3.77 9.48 5.57
N TYR A 275 -4.97 9.79 6.06
CA TYR A 275 -6.09 8.85 6.06
C TYR A 275 -6.46 8.39 4.64
N GLY A 276 -6.54 9.32 3.68
CA GLY A 276 -6.80 9.01 2.28
C GLY A 276 -5.74 8.08 1.68
N ASP A 277 -4.46 8.36 1.93
CA ASP A 277 -3.35 7.53 1.47
C ASP A 277 -3.37 6.13 2.10
N VAL A 278 -3.56 6.04 3.41
CA VAL A 278 -3.58 4.76 4.13
C VAL A 278 -4.77 3.92 3.69
N SER A 279 -5.97 4.50 3.70
CA SER A 279 -7.22 3.80 3.38
C SER A 279 -7.28 3.27 1.94
N THR A 280 -6.49 3.84 1.03
CA THR A 280 -6.40 3.41 -0.37
C THR A 280 -5.23 2.46 -0.61
N ARG A 281 -4.02 2.85 -0.21
CA ARG A 281 -2.79 2.10 -0.53
C ARG A 281 -2.65 0.82 0.27
N TRP A 282 -3.16 0.80 1.50
CA TRP A 282 -3.04 -0.33 2.44
C TRP A 282 -4.32 -1.15 2.57
N ALA A 283 -5.39 -0.82 1.84
CA ALA A 283 -6.70 -1.45 1.99
C ALA A 283 -6.65 -2.98 1.82
N SER A 284 -6.00 -3.43 0.75
CA SER A 284 -5.92 -4.85 0.42
C SER A 284 -4.94 -5.60 1.34
N PRO A 285 -5.31 -6.76 1.89
CA PRO A 285 -4.39 -7.65 2.61
C PRO A 285 -3.17 -8.06 1.77
N ASP A 286 -3.32 -8.22 0.45
CA ASP A 286 -2.21 -8.60 -0.44
C ASP A 286 -1.13 -7.51 -0.50
N ARG A 287 -1.54 -6.24 -0.37
CA ARG A 287 -0.61 -5.11 -0.32
C ARG A 287 0.07 -4.98 1.05
N ARG A 288 -0.51 -5.61 2.07
CA ARG A 288 -0.02 -5.59 3.46
C ARG A 288 0.90 -6.74 3.80
N VAL A 289 1.20 -7.64 2.87
CA VAL A 289 2.16 -8.72 3.09
C VAL A 289 3.52 -8.12 3.45
N LEU A 290 4.02 -8.45 4.64
CA LEU A 290 5.31 -8.03 5.18
C LEU A 290 6.41 -9.04 4.85
N GLY A 291 6.05 -10.32 4.75
CA GLY A 291 6.99 -11.41 4.59
C GLY A 291 6.32 -12.75 4.83
N HIS A 292 7.09 -13.74 5.27
CA HIS A 292 6.57 -15.08 5.56
C HIS A 292 7.30 -15.77 6.71
N VAL A 293 6.61 -16.68 7.39
CA VAL A 293 7.17 -17.45 8.50
C VAL A 293 8.23 -18.44 7.98
N VAL A 294 9.42 -18.41 8.58
CA VAL A 294 10.51 -19.37 8.31
C VAL A 294 10.73 -20.35 9.45
N TYR A 295 10.33 -19.99 10.67
CA TYR A 295 10.39 -20.85 11.84
C TYR A 295 9.26 -20.52 12.80
N SER A 296 8.58 -21.54 13.31
CA SER A 296 7.60 -21.43 14.38
C SER A 296 7.62 -22.74 15.18
N PRO A 297 8.02 -22.74 16.45
CA PRO A 297 7.89 -23.92 17.29
C PRO A 297 6.41 -24.14 17.65
N PRO A 298 6.02 -25.37 18.04
CA PRO A 298 4.76 -25.59 18.72
C PRO A 298 4.68 -24.73 19.99
N ILE A 299 3.48 -24.26 20.32
CA ILE A 299 3.27 -23.55 21.59
C ILE A 299 3.47 -24.55 22.72
N GLU A 300 4.48 -24.30 23.56
CA GLU A 300 4.82 -25.13 24.71
C GLU A 300 4.82 -24.27 25.99
N PHE A 301 4.20 -24.81 27.05
CA PHE A 301 4.19 -24.19 28.37
C PHE A 301 5.27 -24.81 29.25
N GLY A 302 5.92 -24.00 30.09
CA GLY A 302 6.95 -24.53 31.00
C GLY A 302 8.24 -24.93 30.29
N PHE A 303 8.58 -24.29 29.17
CA PHE A 303 9.76 -24.60 28.38
C PHE A 303 11.04 -24.13 29.08
N GLY A 304 12.05 -25.01 29.11
CA GLY A 304 13.36 -24.74 29.70
C GLY A 304 13.35 -24.68 31.23
N THR A 305 14.50 -24.33 31.82
CA THR A 305 14.67 -24.25 33.28
C THR A 305 13.84 -23.14 33.91
N GLU A 306 13.60 -22.07 33.15
CA GLU A 306 12.86 -20.89 33.58
C GLU A 306 11.33 -21.03 33.39
N GLN A 307 10.87 -22.15 32.83
CA GLN A 307 9.45 -22.46 32.63
C GLN A 307 8.65 -21.41 31.82
N TYR A 308 9.30 -20.73 30.86
CA TYR A 308 8.62 -19.75 30.01
C TYR A 308 7.72 -20.42 28.96
N THR A 309 6.76 -19.66 28.44
CA THR A 309 5.96 -20.08 27.28
C THR A 309 6.77 -19.87 26.00
N GLN A 310 6.92 -20.92 25.20
CA GLN A 310 7.54 -20.85 23.88
C GLN A 310 6.50 -20.42 22.84
N ASP A 311 6.25 -19.11 22.73
CA ASP A 311 5.27 -18.52 21.81
C ASP A 311 5.91 -17.41 20.96
N PHE A 312 6.61 -17.82 19.90
CA PHE A 312 7.25 -16.89 18.96
C PHE A 312 7.32 -17.49 17.55
N ALA A 313 7.43 -16.64 16.54
CA ALA A 313 7.75 -17.05 15.18
C ALA A 313 8.88 -16.18 14.61
N VAL A 314 9.68 -16.75 13.73
CA VAL A 314 10.66 -16.02 12.92
C VAL A 314 10.07 -15.81 11.54
N ILE A 315 10.11 -14.56 11.11
CA ILE A 315 9.55 -14.11 9.84
C ILE A 315 10.70 -13.60 8.98
N GLU A 316 10.83 -14.12 7.77
CA GLU A 316 11.69 -13.50 6.76
C GLU A 316 10.92 -12.35 6.12
N ILE A 317 11.43 -11.13 6.36
CA ILE A 317 10.85 -9.89 5.85
C ILE A 317 11.17 -9.74 4.37
N ASP A 318 10.19 -9.31 3.60
CA ASP A 318 10.39 -8.90 2.22
C ASP A 318 11.18 -7.58 2.17
N LEU A 319 12.36 -7.61 1.56
CA LEU A 319 13.24 -6.45 1.44
C LEU A 319 12.66 -5.33 0.56
N SER A 320 11.60 -5.59 -0.20
CA SER A 320 10.84 -4.52 -0.86
C SER A 320 10.12 -3.62 0.15
N LYS A 321 9.82 -4.13 1.36
CA LYS A 321 9.06 -3.42 2.42
C LYS A 321 9.94 -2.62 3.35
N ILE A 322 11.15 -3.10 3.61
CA ILE A 322 12.11 -2.50 4.54
C ILE A 322 13.50 -2.54 3.90
N ASP A 323 14.14 -1.38 3.84
CA ASP A 323 15.51 -1.23 3.36
C ASP A 323 16.30 -0.23 4.23
N GLY A 324 17.54 0.06 3.84
CA GLY A 324 18.42 0.96 4.59
C GLY A 324 17.94 2.42 4.65
N THR A 325 16.91 2.80 3.90
CA THR A 325 16.37 4.16 3.91
C THR A 325 15.26 4.37 4.94
N ASN A 326 14.57 3.29 5.36
CA ASN A 326 13.50 3.36 6.35
C ASN A 326 13.77 2.58 7.63
N PHE A 327 14.84 1.76 7.68
CA PHE A 327 15.22 0.99 8.87
C PHE A 327 16.41 1.61 9.60
N GLU A 328 16.12 2.28 10.72
CA GLU A 328 17.14 2.88 11.60
C GLU A 328 17.63 1.93 12.70
N GLY A 329 17.11 0.70 12.76
CA GLY A 329 17.42 -0.29 13.77
C GLY A 329 16.20 -0.67 14.62
N ASN A 330 16.44 -1.40 15.71
CA ASN A 330 15.41 -1.75 16.68
C ASN A 330 15.10 -0.55 17.57
N ILE A 331 14.14 0.27 17.14
CA ILE A 331 13.73 1.51 17.83
C ILE A 331 12.33 1.34 18.42
N ILE A 332 12.14 1.82 19.65
CA ILE A 332 10.82 1.96 20.27
C ILE A 332 10.35 3.39 20.05
N ASP A 333 9.19 3.55 19.44
CA ASP A 333 8.51 4.84 19.33
C ASP A 333 7.59 5.04 20.54
N LEU A 334 7.86 6.11 21.30
CA LEU A 334 7.12 6.48 22.50
C LEU A 334 5.93 7.41 22.20
N GLY A 335 5.78 7.85 20.95
CA GLY A 335 4.83 8.85 20.51
C GLY A 335 5.08 10.23 21.13
N THR A 336 4.13 11.14 20.94
CA THR A 336 4.20 12.53 21.42
C THR A 336 3.37 12.80 22.67
N LYS A 337 2.60 11.79 23.14
CA LYS A 337 1.65 11.94 24.25
C LYS A 337 2.32 12.05 25.61
N ILE A 338 3.51 11.48 25.77
CA ILE A 338 4.28 11.52 27.02
C ILE A 338 5.43 12.51 26.85
N GLN A 339 5.45 13.56 27.66
CA GLN A 339 6.56 14.52 27.63
C GLN A 339 7.86 13.86 28.10
N PRO A 340 9.03 14.23 27.53
CA PRO A 340 10.30 13.60 27.87
C PRO A 340 10.67 13.63 29.36
N ASP A 341 10.29 14.70 30.07
CA ASP A 341 10.54 14.83 31.52
C ASP A 341 9.67 13.87 32.32
N LEU A 342 8.40 13.69 31.93
CA LEU A 342 7.49 12.73 32.56
C LEU A 342 7.95 11.30 32.32
N PHE A 343 8.33 10.97 31.08
CA PHE A 343 8.87 9.65 30.76
C PHE A 343 10.13 9.34 31.57
N THR A 344 11.07 10.28 31.66
CA THR A 344 12.30 10.13 32.45
C THR A 344 11.97 9.82 33.91
N ARG A 345 11.00 10.50 34.51
CA ARG A 345 10.56 10.22 35.89
C ARG A 345 9.97 8.83 36.04
N MET A 346 9.22 8.34 35.05
CA MET A 346 8.66 6.99 35.06
C MET A 346 9.75 5.90 35.02
N VAL A 347 10.80 6.11 34.23
CA VAL A 347 11.90 5.15 34.07
C VAL A 347 12.89 5.19 35.25
N VAL A 348 13.21 6.39 35.75
CA VAL A 348 14.26 6.58 36.77
C VAL A 348 13.79 6.24 38.20
N HIS A 349 12.48 6.25 38.49
CA HIS A 349 11.96 5.97 39.84
C HIS A 349 11.83 4.48 40.22
N GLN A 350 12.22 3.52 39.37
CA GLN A 350 12.24 2.10 39.72
C GLN A 350 13.59 1.60 40.28
N THR A 351 14.42 2.47 40.85
CA THR A 351 15.54 2.05 41.71
C THR A 351 15.08 1.68 43.14
N ARG A 352 14.01 0.89 43.26
CA ARG A 352 13.89 -0.04 44.37
C ARG A 352 14.50 -1.34 43.87
N THR A 353 15.77 -1.55 44.21
CA THR A 353 16.43 -2.85 44.09
C THR A 353 15.48 -3.94 44.60
N LEU A 354 14.95 -4.75 43.69
CA LEU A 354 14.33 -6.02 44.00
C LEU A 354 15.48 -6.95 44.40
N SER A 355 15.87 -6.89 45.68
CA SER A 355 16.75 -7.90 46.26
C SER A 355 15.94 -9.18 46.37
N TYR A 356 16.31 -10.20 45.59
CA TYR A 356 15.86 -11.56 45.88
C TYR A 356 16.26 -11.90 47.32
N PRO A 357 15.37 -12.46 48.15
CA PRO A 357 15.80 -12.98 49.44
C PRO A 357 16.82 -14.08 49.18
N ASP A 358 18.00 -13.95 49.79
CA ASP A 358 19.05 -14.96 49.74
C ASP A 358 18.45 -16.32 50.12
N ALA A 359 18.49 -17.27 49.19
CA ALA A 359 18.27 -18.67 49.48
C ALA A 359 19.48 -19.20 50.25
N SER A 360 19.57 -18.84 51.52
CA SER A 360 20.51 -19.42 52.48
C SER A 360 19.88 -19.56 53.86
N SER A 361 18.93 -20.48 53.98
CA SER A 361 18.72 -21.19 55.24
C SER A 361 18.09 -22.56 55.00
N LYS A 362 18.99 -23.57 55.03
CA LYS A 362 18.85 -24.97 55.45
C LYS A 362 17.56 -25.74 55.17
#